data_AF-A0A1A9MDI0-F1
#
_entry.id   AF-A0A1A9MDI0-F1
#
_cell.length_a   1.000
_cell.length_b   1.000
_cell.length_c   1.000
_cell.angle_alpha   90.00
_cell.angle_beta   90.00
_cell.angle_gamma   90.00
#
_symmetry.space_group_name_H-M   'P 1'
#
loop_
_entity.id
_entity.type
_entity.pdbx_description
1 polymer ?
#
loop_
_entity_poly.entity_id
_entity_poly.type
_entity_poly.pdbx_seq_one_letter_code
_entity_poly.pdbx_strand_id
1 'polypeptide(L)'
;MSPRQQRFVAEYLKDQNAAQAAIRTGYSEKTAKQQGSRLLTVPAIAAAVRAGQKRVAAKAEVTVDSLMAELEQARRMALKEKQPSAAVTATMGKGKLAGLLVEKRHHTGAIGTYDLSKITDDELDRLEKILGPLADAGGDPSGEGEASS
;
A
#
# COMPACT_ATOMS: atom_id res chain seq x y z
N MET A 1 -16.87 -8.92 -8.10
CA MET A 1 -15.56 -8.93 -8.80
C MET A 1 -15.77 -9.64 -10.13
N SER A 2 -15.32 -9.06 -11.25
CA SER A 2 -15.57 -9.65 -12.58
C SER A 2 -14.57 -10.76 -12.94
N PRO A 3 -14.87 -11.64 -13.91
CA PRO A 3 -13.94 -12.69 -14.36
C PRO A 3 -12.58 -12.15 -14.82
N ARG A 4 -12.58 -10.98 -15.46
CA ARG A 4 -11.34 -10.31 -15.90
C ARG A 4 -10.51 -9.80 -14.72
N GLN A 5 -11.16 -9.28 -13.68
CA GLN A 5 -10.48 -8.88 -12.43
C GLN A 5 -9.92 -10.09 -11.68
N GLN A 6 -10.65 -11.20 -11.62
CA GLN A 6 -10.16 -12.47 -11.08
C GLN A 6 -8.92 -12.97 -11.82
N ARG A 7 -8.94 -12.95 -13.16
CA ARG A 7 -7.77 -13.29 -13.97
C ARG A 7 -6.60 -12.35 -13.67
N PHE A 8 -6.85 -11.05 -13.53
CA PHE A 8 -5.80 -10.08 -13.21
C PHE A 8 -5.15 -10.36 -11.85
N VAL A 9 -5.93 -10.65 -10.82
CA VAL A 9 -5.39 -11.05 -9.51
C VAL A 9 -4.53 -12.30 -9.64
N ALA A 10 -5.01 -13.32 -10.36
CA ALA A 10 -4.27 -14.56 -10.55
C ALA A 10 -2.94 -14.36 -11.30
N GLU A 11 -2.91 -13.53 -12.34
CA GLU A 11 -1.70 -13.21 -13.09
C GLU A 11 -0.73 -12.36 -12.27
N TYR A 12 -1.24 -11.35 -11.55
CA TYR A 12 -0.42 -10.49 -10.70
C TYR A 12 0.27 -11.26 -9.57
N LEU A 13 -0.39 -12.25 -8.98
CA LEU A 13 0.19 -13.05 -7.91
C LEU A 13 1.37 -13.95 -8.37
N LYS A 14 1.59 -14.12 -9.69
CA LYS A 14 2.72 -14.92 -10.19
C LYS A 14 4.05 -14.17 -10.13
N ASP A 15 4.05 -12.88 -10.48
CA ASP A 15 5.28 -12.09 -10.67
C ASP A 15 5.25 -10.69 -10.02
N GLN A 16 4.13 -10.32 -9.39
CA GLN A 16 3.88 -9.01 -8.79
C GLN A 16 4.06 -7.84 -9.77
N ASN A 17 3.89 -8.10 -11.08
CA ASN A 17 4.03 -7.11 -12.13
C ASN A 17 2.66 -6.70 -12.68
N ALA A 18 2.19 -5.51 -12.28
CA ALA A 18 0.86 -5.01 -12.63
C ALA A 18 0.68 -4.80 -14.15
N ALA A 19 1.72 -4.34 -14.84
CA ALA A 19 1.67 -4.11 -16.29
C ALA A 19 1.58 -5.44 -17.04
N GLN A 20 2.41 -6.42 -16.68
CA GLN A 20 2.39 -7.75 -17.30
C GLN A 20 1.11 -8.51 -16.99
N ALA A 21 0.60 -8.41 -15.76
CA ALA A 21 -0.71 -8.97 -15.41
C ALA A 21 -1.84 -8.34 -16.24
N ALA A 22 -1.81 -7.02 -16.46
CA ALA A 22 -2.78 -6.35 -17.33
C ALA A 22 -2.69 -6.85 -18.78
N ILE A 23 -1.49 -6.99 -19.35
CA ILE A 23 -1.29 -7.52 -20.71
C ILE A 23 -1.89 -8.92 -20.84
N ARG A 24 -1.57 -9.84 -19.92
CA ARG A 24 -2.08 -11.21 -19.92
C ARG A 24 -3.59 -11.32 -19.73
N THR A 25 -4.23 -10.25 -19.23
CA THR A 25 -5.70 -10.16 -19.09
C THR A 25 -6.36 -9.43 -20.26
N GLY A 26 -5.62 -9.18 -21.33
CA GLY A 26 -6.11 -8.60 -22.58
C GLY A 26 -6.14 -7.08 -22.64
N TYR A 27 -5.41 -6.37 -21.77
CA TYR A 27 -5.18 -4.93 -21.97
C TYR A 27 -4.05 -4.71 -22.99
N SER A 28 -4.13 -3.64 -23.77
CA SER A 28 -3.06 -3.28 -24.71
C SER A 28 -1.81 -2.89 -23.95
N GLU A 29 -0.64 -3.20 -24.50
CA GLU A 29 0.66 -2.85 -23.91
C GLU A 29 0.77 -1.35 -23.62
N LYS A 30 0.25 -0.52 -24.53
CA LYS A 30 0.23 0.94 -24.41
C LYS A 30 -0.48 1.43 -23.15
N THR A 31 -1.52 0.73 -22.68
CA THR A 31 -2.33 1.14 -21.53
C THR A 31 -2.11 0.28 -20.29
N ALA A 32 -1.40 -0.84 -20.43
CA ALA A 32 -1.24 -1.86 -19.39
C ALA A 32 -0.69 -1.31 -18.06
N LYS A 33 0.28 -0.39 -18.11
CA LYS A 33 0.86 0.22 -16.90
C LYS A 33 -0.18 1.03 -16.11
N GLN A 34 -0.93 1.87 -16.81
CA GLN A 34 -1.99 2.69 -16.20
C GLN A 34 -3.13 1.81 -15.68
N GLN A 35 -3.57 0.84 -16.49
CA GLN A 35 -4.67 -0.05 -16.14
C GLN A 35 -4.31 -0.97 -14.97
N GLY A 36 -3.11 -1.55 -14.96
CA GLY A 36 -2.61 -2.36 -13.86
C GLY A 36 -2.57 -1.58 -12.55
N SER A 37 -2.06 -0.34 -12.58
CA SER A 37 -2.03 0.55 -11.41
C SER A 37 -3.44 0.86 -10.91
N ARG A 38 -4.37 1.20 -11.82
CA ARG A 38 -5.77 1.47 -11.50
C ARG A 38 -6.50 0.24 -10.94
N LEU A 39 -6.21 -0.96 -11.45
CA LEU A 39 -6.83 -2.18 -10.94
C LEU A 39 -6.37 -2.48 -9.51
N LEU A 40 -5.11 -2.19 -9.16
CA LEU A 40 -4.61 -2.38 -7.80
C LEU A 40 -5.22 -1.40 -6.78
N THR A 41 -5.76 -0.25 -7.21
CA THR A 41 -6.45 0.69 -6.30
C THR A 41 -7.91 0.31 -6.04
N VAL A 42 -8.49 -0.62 -6.82
CA VAL A 42 -9.85 -1.09 -6.59
C VAL A 42 -9.90 -1.91 -5.30
N PRO A 43 -10.74 -1.55 -4.30
CA PRO A 43 -10.72 -2.19 -2.98
C PRO A 43 -10.88 -3.71 -3.01
N ALA A 44 -11.78 -4.22 -3.85
CA ALA A 44 -12.01 -5.66 -4.00
C ALA A 44 -10.79 -6.41 -4.57
N ILE A 45 -10.08 -5.81 -5.53
CA ILE A 45 -8.88 -6.39 -6.15
C ILE A 45 -7.73 -6.35 -5.15
N ALA A 46 -7.52 -5.21 -4.49
CA ALA A 46 -6.50 -5.06 -3.46
C ALA A 46 -6.69 -6.08 -2.32
N ALA A 47 -7.95 -6.28 -1.88
CA ALA A 47 -8.27 -7.29 -0.87
C ALA A 47 -7.96 -8.73 -1.36
N ALA A 48 -8.34 -9.06 -2.60
CA ALA A 48 -8.06 -10.37 -3.19
C ALA A 48 -6.56 -10.65 -3.37
N VAL A 49 -5.80 -9.63 -3.78
CA VAL A 49 -4.33 -9.69 -3.87
C VAL A 49 -3.71 -9.94 -2.50
N ARG A 50 -4.12 -9.18 -1.46
CA ARG A 50 -3.62 -9.39 -0.10
C ARG A 50 -3.94 -10.79 0.43
N ALA A 51 -5.16 -11.29 0.19
CA ALA A 51 -5.53 -12.66 0.58
C ALA A 51 -4.70 -13.71 -0.18
N GLY A 52 -4.48 -13.51 -1.47
CA GLY A 52 -3.62 -14.36 -2.29
C GLY A 52 -2.17 -14.38 -1.82
N GLN A 53 -1.59 -13.22 -1.52
CA GLN A 53 -0.24 -13.09 -0.96
C GLN A 53 -0.12 -13.80 0.38
N LYS A 54 -1.09 -13.63 1.29
CA LYS A 54 -1.13 -14.38 2.56
C LYS A 54 -1.16 -15.89 2.33
N ARG A 55 -1.96 -16.38 1.38
CA ARG A 55 -2.03 -17.81 1.04
C ARG A 55 -0.72 -18.31 0.42
N VAL A 56 -0.07 -17.53 -0.42
CA VAL A 56 1.24 -17.88 -1.00
C VAL A 56 2.31 -17.91 0.09
N ALA A 57 2.37 -16.91 0.96
CA ALA A 57 3.27 -16.87 2.10
C ALA A 57 3.05 -18.06 3.05
N ALA A 58 1.80 -18.37 3.38
CA ALA A 58 1.46 -19.54 4.20
C ALA A 58 1.85 -20.87 3.51
N LYS A 59 1.63 -21.00 2.20
CA LYS A 59 2.05 -22.19 1.43
C LYS A 59 3.57 -22.32 1.30
N ALA A 60 4.29 -21.20 1.32
CA ALA A 60 5.74 -21.17 1.28
C ALA A 60 6.37 -21.22 2.69
N GLU A 61 5.56 -21.37 3.74
CA GLU A 61 5.95 -21.32 5.16
C GLU A 61 6.72 -20.04 5.54
N VAL A 62 6.61 -18.98 4.72
CA VAL A 62 7.25 -17.69 4.98
C VAL A 62 6.42 -16.96 6.03
N THR A 63 6.95 -16.94 7.24
CA THR A 63 6.38 -16.30 8.43
C THR A 63 7.33 -15.22 8.94
N VAL A 64 6.88 -14.35 9.85
CA VAL A 64 7.78 -13.40 10.52
C VAL A 64 8.90 -14.16 11.25
N ASP A 65 8.57 -15.29 11.85
CA ASP A 65 9.52 -16.14 12.57
C ASP A 65 10.55 -16.78 11.61
N SER A 66 10.10 -17.30 10.46
CA SER A 66 11.02 -17.88 9.46
C SER A 66 11.96 -16.81 8.90
N LEU A 67 11.44 -15.62 8.56
CA LEU A 67 12.24 -14.50 8.08
C LEU A 67 13.22 -13.99 9.15
N MET A 68 12.83 -13.97 10.42
CA MET A 68 13.74 -13.66 11.52
C MET A 68 14.88 -14.66 11.64
N ALA A 69 14.58 -15.97 11.49
CA ALA A 69 15.57 -17.03 11.53
C ALA A 69 16.55 -16.92 10.34
N GLU A 70 16.04 -16.69 9.13
CA GLU A 70 16.85 -16.47 7.93
C GLU A 70 17.79 -15.27 8.08
N LEU A 71 17.29 -14.13 8.58
CA LEU A 71 18.11 -12.94 8.81
C LEU A 71 19.17 -13.18 9.90
N GLU A 72 18.86 -13.96 10.95
CA GLU A 72 19.86 -14.33 11.95
C GLU A 72 20.95 -15.24 11.35
N GLN A 73 20.58 -16.20 10.51
CA GLN A 73 21.55 -17.05 9.80
C GLN A 73 22.45 -16.21 8.89
N ALA A 74 21.88 -15.29 8.10
CA ALA A 74 22.62 -14.38 7.25
C ALA A 74 23.58 -13.48 8.06
N ARG A 75 23.12 -12.96 9.21
CA ARG A 75 23.95 -12.16 10.12
C ARG A 75 25.14 -12.95 10.65
N ARG A 76 24.93 -14.21 11.07
CA ARG A 76 26.00 -15.09 11.57
C ARG A 76 27.03 -15.39 10.49
N MET A 77 26.57 -15.69 9.27
CA MET A 77 27.44 -15.92 8.12
C MET A 77 28.27 -14.68 7.81
N ALA A 78 27.64 -13.50 7.73
CA ALA A 78 28.32 -12.24 7.50
C ALA A 78 29.40 -11.94 8.57
N LEU A 79 29.12 -12.24 9.85
CA LEU A 79 30.12 -12.08 10.91
C LEU A 79 31.31 -13.06 10.75
N LYS A 80 31.03 -14.32 10.39
CA LYS A 80 32.06 -15.33 10.15
C LYS A 80 32.98 -14.92 8.98
N GLU A 81 32.40 -14.39 7.92
CA GLU A 81 33.10 -13.91 6.72
C GLU A 81 33.70 -12.49 6.90
N LYS A 82 33.64 -11.92 8.11
CA LYS A 82 34.13 -10.56 8.42
C LYS A 82 33.53 -9.47 7.52
N GLN A 83 32.24 -9.60 7.21
CA GLN A 83 31.43 -8.62 6.47
C GLN A 83 30.50 -7.84 7.43
N PRO A 84 31.01 -6.86 8.19
CA PRO A 84 30.22 -6.17 9.21
C PRO A 84 29.04 -5.38 8.62
N SER A 85 29.18 -4.80 7.42
CA SER A 85 28.10 -4.07 6.76
C SER A 85 26.88 -4.95 6.47
N ALA A 86 27.11 -6.17 5.96
CA ALA A 86 26.04 -7.14 5.71
C ALA A 86 25.37 -7.60 7.01
N ALA A 87 26.14 -7.77 8.09
CA ALA A 87 25.60 -8.11 9.41
C ALA A 87 24.71 -6.99 9.98
N VAL A 88 25.08 -5.73 9.80
CA VAL A 88 24.26 -4.58 10.18
C VAL A 88 22.96 -4.55 9.38
N THR A 89 23.01 -4.78 8.07
CA THR A 89 21.80 -4.85 7.22
C THR A 89 20.83 -5.93 7.69
N ALA A 90 21.34 -7.13 8.00
CA ALA A 90 20.50 -8.20 8.53
C ALA A 90 19.87 -7.83 9.89
N THR A 91 20.64 -7.17 10.76
CA THR A 91 20.16 -6.69 12.07
C THR A 91 19.06 -5.63 11.92
N MET A 92 19.22 -4.69 10.98
CA MET A 92 18.21 -3.69 10.65
C MET A 92 16.93 -4.33 10.10
N GLY A 93 17.07 -5.33 9.22
CA GLY A 93 15.93 -6.11 8.72
C GLY A 93 15.11 -6.74 9.85
N LYS A 94 15.78 -7.33 10.85
CA LYS A 94 15.12 -7.90 12.04
C LYS A 94 14.39 -6.83 12.84
N GLY A 95 14.99 -5.66 13.05
CA GLY A 95 14.36 -4.53 13.73
C GLY A 95 13.11 -4.01 13.01
N LYS A 96 13.12 -3.98 11.67
CA LYS A 96 11.94 -3.61 10.87
C LYS A 96 10.83 -4.65 11.00
N LEU A 97 11.15 -5.94 10.92
CA LEU A 97 10.16 -7.02 11.10
C LEU A 97 9.54 -7.05 12.50
N ALA A 98 10.33 -6.74 13.53
CA ALA A 98 9.86 -6.64 14.91
C ALA A 98 9.04 -5.36 15.20
N GLY A 99 8.92 -4.45 14.23
CA GLY A 99 8.26 -3.15 14.43
C GLY A 99 9.04 -2.15 15.29
N LEU A 100 10.30 -2.45 15.64
CA LEU A 100 11.15 -1.58 16.47
C LEU A 100 11.68 -0.37 15.69
N LEU A 101 11.68 -0.44 14.37
CA LEU A 101 12.05 0.65 13.46
C LEU A 101 10.79 1.23 12.81
N VAL A 102 10.31 2.36 13.34
CA VAL A 102 9.20 3.12 12.74
C VAL A 102 9.78 4.06 11.68
N GLU A 103 9.51 3.78 10.40
CA GLU A 103 9.78 4.72 9.32
C GLU A 103 8.71 5.83 9.33
N LYS A 104 9.00 6.95 9.98
CA LYS A 104 8.18 8.16 9.89
C LYS A 104 8.23 8.69 8.45
N ARG A 105 7.16 8.51 7.69
CA ARG A 105 7.04 9.12 6.35
C ARG A 105 6.47 10.53 6.51
N HIS A 106 7.31 11.53 6.29
CA HIS A 106 6.86 12.91 6.16
C HIS A 106 6.25 13.08 4.76
N HIS A 107 4.95 13.29 4.68
CA HIS A 107 4.32 13.67 3.42
C HIS A 107 4.63 15.16 3.17
N THR A 108 5.55 15.42 2.26
CA THR A 108 5.85 16.79 1.79
C THR A 108 5.18 17.02 0.43
N GLY A 109 4.38 18.06 0.33
CA GLY A 109 3.72 18.51 -0.90
C GLY A 109 2.92 19.78 -0.63
N ALA A 110 2.76 20.61 -1.65
CA ALA A 110 1.84 21.74 -1.55
C ALA A 110 0.42 21.19 -1.35
N ILE A 111 -0.24 21.59 -0.27
CA ILE A 111 -1.68 21.35 -0.12
C ILE A 111 -2.34 22.21 -1.21
N GLY A 112 -2.78 21.58 -2.29
CA GLY A 112 -3.51 22.27 -3.34
C GLY A 112 -4.78 22.87 -2.77
N THR A 113 -5.03 24.15 -3.04
CA THR A 113 -6.33 24.77 -2.79
C THR A 113 -7.28 24.32 -3.89
N TYR A 114 -8.31 23.57 -3.50
CA TYR A 114 -9.38 23.15 -4.40
C TYR A 114 -10.60 24.04 -4.20
N ASP A 115 -11.12 24.58 -5.31
CA ASP A 115 -12.34 25.36 -5.32
C ASP A 115 -13.55 24.41 -5.30
N LEU A 116 -14.10 24.19 -4.10
CA LEU A 116 -15.25 23.31 -3.88
C LEU A 116 -16.56 23.87 -4.48
N SER A 117 -16.58 25.12 -4.96
CA SER A 117 -17.76 25.67 -5.63
C SER A 117 -17.91 25.21 -7.09
N LYS A 118 -16.88 24.58 -7.66
CA LYS A 118 -16.81 24.18 -9.07
C LYS A 118 -16.82 22.66 -9.28
N ILE A 119 -17.04 21.90 -8.22
CA ILE A 119 -17.15 20.46 -8.32
C ILE A 119 -18.58 20.07 -8.71
N THR A 120 -18.70 19.00 -9.47
CA THR A 120 -19.98 18.40 -9.81
C THR A 120 -20.57 17.65 -8.61
N ASP A 121 -21.89 17.41 -8.60
CA ASP A 121 -22.55 16.62 -7.54
C ASP A 121 -21.92 15.21 -7.40
N ASP A 122 -21.55 14.58 -8.52
CA ASP A 122 -20.85 13.30 -8.55
C ASP A 122 -19.46 13.34 -7.87
N GLU A 123 -18.78 14.48 -7.93
CA GLU A 123 -17.49 14.69 -7.29
C GLU A 123 -17.64 15.01 -5.80
N LEU A 124 -18.72 15.72 -5.44
CA LEU A 124 -19.09 15.99 -4.06
C LEU A 124 -19.44 14.69 -3.31
N ASP A 125 -20.23 13.80 -3.91
CA ASP A 125 -20.56 12.48 -3.35
C ASP A 125 -19.32 11.62 -3.10
N ARG A 126 -18.30 11.75 -3.97
CA ARG A 126 -17.02 11.05 -3.80
C ARG A 126 -16.21 11.62 -2.66
N LEU A 127 -16.19 12.95 -2.52
CA LEU A 127 -15.55 13.63 -1.41
C LEU A 127 -16.19 13.26 -0.08
N GLU A 128 -17.52 13.23 -0.01
CA GLU A 128 -18.26 12.84 1.19
C GLU A 128 -17.98 11.39 1.58
N LYS A 129 -17.88 10.46 0.63
CA LYS A 129 -17.47 9.07 0.93
C LYS A 129 -16.06 8.95 1.51
N ILE A 130 -15.15 9.86 1.16
CA ILE A 130 -13.76 9.85 1.62
C ILE A 130 -13.64 10.54 2.98
N LEU A 131 -14.31 11.69 3.15
CA LEU A 131 -14.16 12.57 4.30
C LEU A 131 -15.23 12.34 5.37
N GLY A 132 -16.38 11.77 5.03
CA GLY A 132 -17.48 11.50 5.95
C GLY A 132 -17.06 10.69 7.18
N PRO A 133 -16.28 9.60 7.05
CA PRO A 133 -15.75 8.87 8.20
C PRO A 133 -14.77 9.67 9.08
N LEU A 134 -14.25 10.80 8.59
CA LEU A 134 -13.37 11.70 9.33
C LEU A 134 -14.14 12.86 10.00
N ALA A 135 -15.37 13.14 9.56
CA ALA A 135 -16.19 14.23 10.08
C ALA A 135 -16.65 14.00 11.54
N ASP A 136 -16.70 12.75 12.00
CA ASP A 136 -17.06 12.39 13.37
C ASP A 136 -15.94 12.67 14.40
N ALA A 137 -14.74 13.06 13.96
CA ALA A 137 -13.65 13.46 14.85
C ALA A 137 -13.69 14.97 15.15
N GLY A 138 -14.70 15.40 15.90
CA GLY A 138 -14.68 16.62 16.72
C GLY A 138 -14.30 17.92 16.02
N GLY A 139 -15.25 18.53 15.30
CA GLY A 139 -15.20 19.97 15.07
C GLY A 139 -15.36 20.72 16.40
N ASP A 140 -14.35 21.49 16.80
CA ASP A 140 -14.44 22.46 17.88
C ASP A 140 -15.48 23.54 17.52
N PRO A 141 -16.57 23.71 18.28
CA PRO A 141 -17.65 24.64 17.95
C PRO A 141 -17.33 26.12 18.23
N SER A 142 -16.09 26.50 18.57
CA SER A 142 -15.75 27.85 19.04
C SER A 142 -15.59 28.93 17.95
N GLY A 143 -16.37 28.87 16.87
CA GLY A 143 -16.25 29.75 15.70
C GLY A 143 -17.47 30.63 15.42
N GLU A 144 -18.30 30.96 16.42
CA GLU A 144 -19.41 31.91 16.24
C GLU A 144 -19.01 33.32 16.67
N GLY A 145 -18.83 34.18 15.66
CA GLY A 145 -19.37 35.54 15.63
C GLY A 145 -18.72 36.62 16.49
N GLU A 146 -17.87 37.45 15.88
CA GLU A 146 -17.88 38.89 16.16
C GLU A 146 -17.80 39.68 14.84
N ALA A 147 -18.98 40.05 14.34
CA ALA A 147 -19.17 41.24 13.53
C ALA A 147 -20.01 42.21 14.36
N SER A 148 -19.53 43.46 14.50
CA SER A 148 -20.10 44.68 15.14
C SER A 148 -19.08 45.22 16.15
N SER A 149 -18.58 46.46 16.11
CA SER A 149 -19.05 47.72 15.50
C SER A 149 -17.88 48.59 15.07
#